data_AF-A0A1N7NC90-F1
#
_entry.id   AF-A0A1N7NC90-F1
#
_cell.length_a   1.000
_cell.length_b   1.000
_cell.length_c   1.000
_cell.angle_alpha   90.00
_cell.angle_beta   90.00
_cell.angle_gamma   90.00
#
_symmetry.space_group_name_H-M   'P 1'
#
loop_
_entity.id
_entity.type
_entity.pdbx_description
1 polymer ?
#
loop_
_entity_poly.entity_id
_entity_poly.type
_entity_poly.pdbx_seq_one_letter_code
_entity_poly.pdbx_strand_id
1 'polypeptide(L)'
;MDSQKKRMMTIILRMIKEVYQTTVQLEDVLHCGSVQILARDFDPMNELLEAVEYPQEKTDLVYELIQVYLDGEMTLDEVVLGIENGLKETTTV
;
A
#
# COMPACT_ATOMS: atom_id res chain seq x y z
N MET A 1 -9.55 -8.62 10.46
CA MET A 1 -8.14 -9.02 10.25
C MET A 1 -7.51 -9.29 11.62
N ASP A 2 -6.66 -10.30 11.76
CA ASP A 2 -5.94 -10.54 13.02
C ASP A 2 -4.86 -9.48 13.27
N SER A 3 -4.37 -9.40 14.51
CA SER A 3 -3.39 -8.40 14.95
C SER A 3 -2.01 -8.56 14.30
N GLN A 4 -1.64 -9.78 13.89
CA GLN A 4 -0.37 -10.06 13.25
C GLN A 4 -0.38 -9.58 11.79
N LYS A 5 -1.41 -9.94 11.01
CA LYS A 5 -1.62 -9.46 9.64
C LYS A 5 -1.69 -7.93 9.61
N LYS A 6 -2.39 -7.31 10.56
CA LYS A 6 -2.46 -5.85 10.70
C LYS A 6 -1.07 -5.22 10.91
N ARG A 7 -0.28 -5.77 11.84
CA ARG A 7 1.07 -5.28 12.11
C ARG A 7 1.99 -5.43 10.89
N MET A 8 1.91 -6.55 10.18
CA MET A 8 2.68 -6.79 8.97
C MET A 8 2.33 -5.77 7.88
N MET A 9 1.04 -5.53 7.64
CA MET A 9 0.55 -4.53 6.70
C MET A 9 1.05 -3.12 7.06
N THR A 10 0.97 -2.72 8.33
CA THR A 10 1.50 -1.44 8.80
C THR A 10 2.99 -1.27 8.48
N ILE A 11 3.79 -2.32 8.70
CA ILE A 11 5.23 -2.29 8.42
C ILE A 11 5.48 -2.14 6.91
N ILE A 12 4.81 -2.95 6.10
CA ILE A 12 5.01 -2.97 4.65
C ILE A 12 4.56 -1.65 4.02
N LEU A 13 3.39 -1.12 4.36
CA LEU A 13 2.89 0.16 3.86
C LEU A 13 3.84 1.31 4.21
N ARG A 14 4.40 1.30 5.42
CA ARG A 14 5.42 2.28 5.82
C ARG A 14 6.67 2.16 4.94
N MET A 15 7.18 0.94 4.72
CA MET A 15 8.35 0.72 3.86
C MET A 15 8.10 1.21 2.44
N ILE A 16 6.92 0.95 1.88
CA ILE A 16 6.52 1.39 0.55
C ILE A 16 6.52 2.92 0.47
N LYS A 17 5.94 3.61 1.46
CA LYS A 17 5.95 5.08 1.49
C LYS A 17 7.36 5.67 1.56
N GLU A 18 8.24 5.10 2.39
CA GLU A 18 9.64 5.57 2.50
C GLU A 18 10.39 5.38 1.17
N VAL A 19 10.22 4.23 0.51
CA VAL A 19 10.83 3.97 -0.81
C VAL A 19 10.26 4.92 -1.86
N TYR A 20 8.94 5.12 -1.88
CA TYR A 20 8.27 6.04 -2.80
C TYR A 20 8.78 7.48 -2.63
N GLN A 21 8.78 7.99 -1.40
CA GLN A 21 9.25 9.34 -1.10
C GLN A 21 10.73 9.53 -1.46
N THR A 22 11.57 8.54 -1.16
CA THR A 22 12.99 8.58 -1.54
C THR A 22 13.16 8.57 -3.06
N THR A 23 12.32 7.80 -3.77
CA THR A 23 12.32 7.75 -5.24
C THR A 23 11.97 9.10 -5.84
N VAL A 24 10.88 9.72 -5.38
CA VAL A 24 10.44 11.04 -5.83
C VAL A 24 11.52 12.10 -5.56
N GLN A 25 12.14 12.08 -4.38
CA GLN A 25 13.24 12.99 -4.06
C GLN A 25 14.45 12.80 -4.99
N LEU A 26 14.77 11.56 -5.35
CA LEU A 26 15.85 11.26 -6.31
C LEU A 26 15.50 11.76 -7.72
N GLU A 27 14.26 11.60 -8.16
CA GLU A 27 13.78 12.14 -9.44
C GLU A 27 13.93 13.66 -9.51
N ASP A 28 13.54 14.35 -8.43
CA ASP A 28 13.68 15.81 -8.30
C ASP A 28 15.15 16.26 -8.38
N VAL A 29 16.05 15.58 -7.65
CA VAL A 29 17.48 15.90 -7.63
C VAL A 29 18.17 15.60 -8.96
N LEU A 30 17.78 14.51 -9.62
CA LEU A 30 18.38 14.07 -10.88
C LEU A 30 17.76 14.73 -12.12
N HIS A 31 16.69 15.53 -11.94
CA HIS A 31 15.86 16.07 -13.03
C HIS A 31 15.44 15.00 -14.04
N CYS A 32 15.17 13.79 -13.54
CA CYS A 32 14.80 12.64 -14.35
C CYS A 32 13.36 12.27 -14.03
N GLY A 33 12.47 12.29 -15.04
CA GLY A 33 11.05 11.98 -14.87
C GLY A 33 10.71 10.50 -14.76
N SER A 34 11.70 9.62 -14.57
CA SER A 34 11.45 8.19 -14.36
C SER A 34 12.67 7.48 -13.76
N VAL A 35 12.85 7.56 -12.44
CA VAL A 35 13.76 6.67 -11.73
C VAL A 35 12.96 5.45 -11.30
N GLN A 36 12.99 4.41 -12.13
CA GLN A 36 12.34 3.14 -11.81
C GLN A 36 13.19 2.37 -10.79
N ILE A 37 12.92 2.56 -9.49
CA ILE A 37 13.69 1.93 -8.39
C ILE A 37 13.26 0.50 -8.10
N LEU A 38 11.98 0.17 -8.31
CA LEU A 38 11.47 -1.19 -8.15
C LEU A 38 11.69 -2.02 -9.42
N ALA A 39 12.10 -3.27 -9.24
CA ALA A 39 12.22 -4.23 -10.33
C ALA A 39 10.84 -4.52 -10.93
N ARG A 40 10.77 -4.76 -12.25
CA ARG A 40 9.50 -4.93 -12.98
C ARG A 40 8.69 -6.16 -12.52
N ASP A 41 9.36 -7.11 -11.88
CA ASP A 41 8.82 -8.36 -11.37
C ASP A 41 8.50 -8.32 -9.88
N PHE A 42 8.65 -7.16 -9.23
CA PHE A 42 8.39 -6.99 -7.80
C PHE A 42 7.25 -6.00 -7.58
N ASP A 43 6.08 -6.52 -7.21
CA ASP A 43 4.92 -5.74 -6.75
C ASP A 43 4.67 -6.02 -5.25
N PRO A 44 5.26 -5.21 -4.35
CA PRO A 44 5.12 -5.42 -2.91
C PRO A 44 3.67 -5.27 -2.44
N MET A 45 2.81 -4.60 -3.22
CA MET A 45 1.41 -4.46 -2.88
C MET A 45 0.62 -5.71 -3.19
N ASN A 46 0.82 -6.28 -4.39
CA ASN A 46 0.16 -7.54 -4.73
C ASN A 46 0.60 -8.66 -3.76
N GLU A 47 1.90 -8.76 -3.44
CA GLU A 47 2.40 -9.73 -2.45
C GLU A 47 1.79 -9.54 -1.06
N LEU A 48 1.60 -8.29 -0.62
CA LEU A 48 0.94 -7.98 0.65
C LEU A 48 -0.52 -8.43 0.65
N LEU A 49 -1.26 -8.11 -0.42
CA LEU A 49 -2.67 -8.46 -0.56
C LEU A 49 -2.89 -9.97 -0.57
N GLU A 50 -2.04 -10.70 -1.28
CA GLU A 50 -2.02 -12.17 -1.27
C GLU A 50 -1.74 -12.71 0.14
N ALA A 51 -0.73 -12.16 0.83
CA ALA A 51 -0.34 -12.62 2.17
C ALA A 51 -1.43 -12.39 3.25
N VAL A 52 -2.27 -11.37 3.08
CA VAL A 52 -3.41 -11.11 3.99
C VAL A 52 -4.70 -11.80 3.55
N GLU A 53 -4.68 -12.49 2.40
CA GLU A 53 -5.83 -13.12 1.74
C GLU A 53 -6.93 -12.10 1.44
N TYR A 54 -6.54 -10.95 0.87
CA TYR A 54 -7.48 -9.91 0.49
C TYR A 54 -8.31 -10.33 -0.74
N PRO A 55 -9.63 -10.09 -0.76
CA PRO A 55 -10.49 -10.37 -1.90
C PRO A 55 -10.03 -9.62 -3.16
N GLN A 56 -9.85 -10.34 -4.27
CA GLN A 56 -9.38 -9.74 -5.53
C GLN A 56 -10.35 -8.68 -6.07
N GLU A 57 -11.65 -8.83 -5.82
CA GLU A 57 -12.68 -7.90 -6.27
C GLU A 57 -12.61 -6.54 -5.57
N LYS A 58 -11.83 -6.43 -4.49
CA LYS A 58 -11.64 -5.19 -3.72
C LYS A 58 -10.21 -4.67 -3.78
N THR A 59 -9.37 -5.24 -4.63
CA THR A 59 -7.99 -4.79 -4.81
C THR A 59 -7.91 -3.32 -5.26
N ASP A 60 -8.85 -2.88 -6.12
CA ASP A 60 -8.93 -1.48 -6.58
C ASP A 60 -9.09 -0.50 -5.41
N LEU A 61 -9.95 -0.82 -4.44
CA LEU A 61 -10.13 -0.02 -3.21
C LEU A 61 -8.81 0.13 -2.46
N VAL A 62 -8.01 -0.94 -2.38
CA VAL A 62 -6.73 -0.89 -1.67
C VAL A 62 -5.74 0.00 -2.39
N TYR A 63 -5.65 -0.10 -3.72
CA TYR A 63 -4.79 0.80 -4.52
C TYR A 63 -5.19 2.27 -4.37
N GLU A 64 -6.50 2.58 -4.37
CA GLU A 64 -6.99 3.95 -4.13
C GLU A 64 -6.56 4.46 -2.74
N LEU A 65 -6.80 3.67 -1.69
CA LEU A 65 -6.43 4.03 -0.32
C LEU A 65 -4.92 4.28 -0.17
N ILE A 66 -4.10 3.50 -0.86
CA ILE A 66 -2.63 3.65 -0.84
C ILE A 66 -2.20 4.91 -1.57
N GLN A 67 -2.81 5.22 -2.71
CA GLN A 67 -2.48 6.43 -3.45
C GLN A 67 -2.70 7.67 -2.56
N VAL A 68 -3.84 7.76 -1.89
CA VAL A 68 -4.16 8.84 -0.94
C VAL A 68 -3.17 8.85 0.24
N TYR A 69 -2.73 7.69 0.71
CA TYR A 69 -1.69 7.58 1.75
C TYR A 69 -0.31 8.08 1.28
N LEU A 70 0.09 7.77 0.05
CA LEU A 70 1.36 8.21 -0.56
C LEU A 70 1.36 9.72 -0.80
N ASP A 71 0.23 10.28 -1.21
CA ASP A 71 0.02 11.71 -1.40
C ASP A 71 -0.03 12.49 -0.07
N GLY A 72 -0.07 11.78 1.06
CA GLY A 72 -0.02 12.36 2.40
C GLY A 72 -1.36 12.87 2.91
N GLU A 73 -2.45 12.55 2.21
CA GLU A 73 -3.82 12.91 2.56
C GLU A 73 -4.46 11.95 3.57
N MET A 74 -3.82 10.80 3.82
CA MET A 74 -4.26 9.80 4.80
C MET A 74 -3.09 9.36 5.70
N THR A 75 -3.39 9.08 6.96
CA THR A 75 -2.43 8.50 7.91
C THR A 75 -2.31 6.98 7.73
N LEU A 76 -1.24 6.41 8.27
CA LEU A 76 -1.01 4.95 8.23
C LEU A 76 -2.10 4.17 8.99
N ASP A 77 -2.64 4.73 10.06
CA ASP A 77 -3.71 4.08 10.81
C ASP A 77 -5.04 4.11 10.04
N GLU A 78 -5.34 5.24 9.39
CA GLU A 78 -6.54 5.39 8.57
C GLU A 78 -6.54 4.47 7.35
N VAL A 79 -5.41 4.36 6.64
CA VAL A 79 -5.30 3.48 5.47
C VAL A 79 -5.48 2.01 5.87
N VAL A 80 -4.87 1.59 6.98
CA VAL A 80 -5.00 0.21 7.49
C VAL A 80 -6.43 -0.05 7.95
N LEU A 81 -7.10 0.92 8.57
CA LEU A 81 -8.52 0.82 8.93
C LEU A 81 -9.41 0.72 7.69
N GLY A 82 -9.14 1.49 6.64
CA GLY A 82 -9.87 1.43 5.37
C GLY A 82 -9.79 0.05 4.73
N ILE A 83 -8.56 -0.50 4.64
CA ILE A 83 -8.33 -1.85 4.12
C ILE A 83 -9.05 -2.89 4.98
N GLU A 84 -8.95 -2.78 6.31
CA GLU A 84 -9.63 -3.68 7.23
C GLU A 84 -11.16 -3.64 7.10
N ASN A 85 -11.74 -2.47 6.87
CA ASN A 85 -13.18 -2.31 6.67
C ASN A 85 -13.63 -2.93 5.35
N GLY A 86 -12.87 -2.75 4.27
CA GLY A 86 -13.15 -3.41 2.99
C GLY A 86 -13.20 -4.93 3.10
N LEU A 87 -12.36 -5.52 3.96
CA LEU A 87 -12.34 -6.96 4.28
C LEU A 87 -13.58 -7.42 5.08
N LYS A 88 -14.10 -6.58 5.97
CA LYS A 88 -15.28 -6.92 6.81
C LYS A 88 -16.57 -6.92 6.00
N GLU A 89 -16.69 -5.99 5.06
CA GLU A 89 -17.86 -5.90 4.17
C GLU A 89 -18.05 -7.17 3.32
N THR A 90 -16.97 -7.89 2.95
CA THR A 90 -17.06 -9.19 2.26
C THR A 90 -17.60 -10.33 3.12
N THR A 91 -17.62 -10.19 4.45
CA THR A 91 -18.12 -11.23 5.36
C THR A 91 -19.63 -11.09 5.64
N THR A 92 -20.27 -10.04 5.13
CA THR A 92 -21.69 -9.71 5.37
C THR A 92 -22.65 -10.19 4.29
N VAL A 93 -22.23 -11.11 3.40
CA VAL A 93 -23.09 -11.73 2.38
C VAL A 93 -23.36 -13.18 2.74
#